data_AF-A0A6G0YMT9-F1
#
_entry.id   AF-A0A6G0YMT9-F1
#
_cell.length_a   1.000
_cell.length_b   1.000
_cell.length_c   1.000
_cell.angle_alpha   90.00
_cell.angle_beta   90.00
_cell.angle_gamma   90.00
#
_symmetry.space_group_name_H-M   'P 1'
#
loop_
_entity.id
_entity.type
_entity.pdbx_description
1 polymer ?
#
loop_
_entity_poly.entity_id
_entity_poly.type
_entity_poly.pdbx_seq_one_letter_code
_entity_poly.pdbx_strand_id
1 'polypeptide(L)'
;MLGINLVRNIRYFSTSYGLRLDMSWRSLKKLPLNPMDRGILTDGADYIFLDGRPTPFGMKQKRKLLLQREYAKKIVELSESLDIAKEQYAKKVGKTEEELKYVLERKLKPKGNKNI
;
A
#
# COMPACT_ATOMS: atom_id res chain seq x y z
N MET A 1 -40.41 22.43 -1.15
CA MET A 1 -40.49 20.96 -1.07
C MET A 1 -39.47 20.47 -0.05
N LEU A 2 -39.99 19.85 1.02
CA LEU A 2 -39.34 18.98 2.01
C LEU A 2 -38.14 19.55 2.79
N GLY A 3 -38.46 20.46 3.72
CA GLY A 3 -37.66 20.62 4.94
C GLY A 3 -37.87 19.40 5.84
N ILE A 4 -36.82 18.60 6.01
CA ILE A 4 -36.83 17.46 6.93
C ILE A 4 -36.19 17.92 8.23
N ASN A 5 -37.04 18.37 9.15
CA ASN A 5 -36.72 18.54 10.56
C ASN A 5 -36.48 17.15 11.18
N LEU A 6 -35.23 16.70 11.19
CA LEU A 6 -34.81 15.50 11.91
C LEU A 6 -34.38 15.91 13.33
N VAL A 7 -35.36 16.15 14.20
CA VAL A 7 -35.11 16.24 15.65
C VAL A 7 -34.76 14.83 16.14
N ARG A 8 -33.47 14.50 16.09
CA ARG A 8 -32.94 13.31 16.76
C ARG A 8 -32.87 13.61 18.25
N ASN A 9 -33.67 12.90 19.04
CA ASN A 9 -33.62 12.91 20.49
C ASN A 9 -32.29 12.24 20.93
N ILE A 10 -31.27 13.05 21.21
CA ILE A 10 -29.93 12.59 21.62
C ILE A 10 -29.98 12.35 23.13
N ARG A 11 -30.24 11.10 23.54
CA ARG A 11 -30.25 10.69 24.97
C ARG A 11 -28.85 10.58 25.60
N TYR A 12 -27.79 10.86 24.84
CA TYR A 12 -26.41 10.91 25.33
C TYR A 12 -25.66 12.03 24.62
N PHE A 13 -25.30 13.09 25.34
CA PHE A 13 -24.34 14.07 24.84
C PHE A 13 -22.95 13.41 24.86
N SER A 14 -22.62 12.65 23.81
CA SER A 14 -21.24 12.25 23.59
C SER A 14 -20.49 13.47 23.10
N THR A 15 -19.75 14.09 24.01
CA THR A 15 -18.70 15.09 23.74
C THR A 15 -17.50 14.41 23.07
N SER A 16 -17.72 13.76 21.93
CA SER A 16 -16.66 13.51 20.97
C SER A 16 -16.91 14.43 19.78
N TYR A 17 -16.72 15.73 19.99
CA TYR A 17 -16.68 16.73 18.92
C TYR A 17 -15.38 16.58 18.11
N GLY A 18 -15.03 15.35 17.72
CA GLY A 18 -14.01 15.10 16.74
C GLY A 18 -14.63 15.29 15.37
N LEU A 19 -14.40 16.46 14.75
CA LEU A 19 -14.45 16.68 13.30
C LEU A 19 -15.86 16.83 12.68
N ARG A 20 -16.41 18.04 12.80
CA ARG A 20 -17.16 18.67 11.68
C ARG A 20 -16.33 19.74 10.97
N LEU A 21 -15.00 19.65 11.07
CA LEU A 21 -14.11 20.51 10.31
C LEU A 21 -13.89 19.87 8.96
N ASP A 22 -14.01 20.65 7.89
CA ASP A 22 -13.65 20.18 6.56
C ASP A 22 -12.14 19.99 6.49
N MET A 23 -11.71 18.72 6.47
CA MET A 23 -10.31 18.33 6.35
C MET A 23 -9.94 17.97 4.91
N SER A 24 -10.85 18.20 3.93
CA SER A 24 -10.62 17.93 2.51
C SER A 24 -9.37 18.65 2.00
N TRP A 25 -9.15 19.90 2.43
CA TRP A 25 -7.97 20.69 2.08
C TRP A 25 -6.65 19.99 2.44
N ARG A 26 -6.58 19.32 3.60
CA ARG A 26 -5.38 18.56 4.00
C ARG A 26 -5.14 17.38 3.08
N SER A 27 -6.19 16.63 2.76
CA SER A 27 -6.11 15.52 1.80
C SER A 27 -5.64 16.00 0.43
N LEU A 28 -6.20 17.11 -0.07
CA LEU A 28 -5.78 17.76 -1.32
C LEU A 28 -4.30 18.18 -1.29
N LYS A 29 -3.79 18.59 -0.12
CA LYS A 29 -2.38 18.92 0.10
C LYS A 29 -1.50 17.71 0.45
N LYS A 30 -2.01 16.48 0.34
CA LYS A 30 -1.30 15.22 0.69
C LYS A 30 -0.85 15.14 2.17
N LEU A 31 -1.53 15.86 3.06
CA LEU A 31 -1.34 15.82 4.50
C LEU A 31 -2.24 14.76 5.14
N PRO A 32 -1.88 14.23 6.33
CA PRO A 32 -2.77 13.32 7.03
C PRO A 32 -4.08 14.03 7.45
N LEU A 33 -5.16 13.26 7.45
CA LEU A 33 -6.48 13.74 7.85
C LEU A 33 -6.47 14.17 9.31
N ASN A 34 -5.91 13.33 10.19
CA ASN A 34 -5.61 13.73 11.56
C ASN A 34 -4.24 14.43 11.60
N PRO A 35 -4.15 15.70 12.05
CA PRO A 35 -2.89 16.41 12.17
C PRO A 35 -1.86 15.71 13.06
N MET A 36 -2.33 14.88 14.01
CA MET A 36 -1.47 14.20 14.99
C MET A 36 -0.91 12.86 14.50
N ASP A 37 -1.29 12.38 13.32
CA ASP A 37 -0.85 11.06 12.84
C ASP A 37 0.64 11.04 12.45
N ARG A 38 1.07 12.04 11.67
CA ARG A 38 2.42 12.14 11.12
C ARG A 38 2.74 13.57 10.68
N GLY A 39 4.02 13.92 10.65
CA GLY A 39 4.50 15.22 10.21
C GLY A 39 5.36 15.90 11.27
N ILE A 40 5.84 17.11 10.94
CA ILE A 40 6.84 17.83 11.74
C ILE A 40 6.39 18.08 13.19
N LEU A 41 5.08 18.24 13.40
CA LEU A 41 4.50 18.48 14.72
C LEU A 41 4.61 17.28 15.66
N THR A 42 4.58 16.05 15.14
CA THR A 42 4.51 14.83 15.99
C THR A 42 5.73 13.94 15.88
N ASP A 43 6.42 13.98 14.75
CA ASP A 43 7.63 13.20 14.51
C ASP A 43 8.90 13.95 14.95
N GLY A 44 8.81 15.28 15.15
CA GLY A 44 9.89 16.10 15.72
C GLY A 44 10.06 15.91 17.23
N ALA A 45 11.18 16.40 17.76
CA ALA A 45 11.42 16.46 19.20
C ALA A 45 10.75 17.72 19.79
N ASP A 46 10.04 17.56 20.91
CA ASP A 46 9.35 18.67 21.58
C ASP A 46 10.32 19.68 22.22
N TYR A 47 11.50 19.20 22.61
CA TYR A 47 12.57 20.01 23.20
C TYR A 47 13.93 19.50 22.73
N ILE A 48 14.99 20.28 23.00
CA ILE A 48 16.40 19.92 22.78
C ILE A 48 17.17 20.35 24.04
N PHE A 49 18.20 19.61 24.43
CA PHE A 49 19.06 20.00 25.55
C PHE A 49 19.85 21.27 25.20
N LEU A 50 20.12 22.13 26.19
CA LEU A 50 20.91 23.36 25.99
C LEU A 50 22.30 23.07 25.41
N ASP A 51 22.90 21.94 25.79
CA ASP A 51 24.18 21.44 25.29
C ASP A 51 24.13 20.96 23.82
N GLY A 52 22.96 20.97 23.19
CA GLY A 52 22.75 20.48 21.82
C GLY A 52 22.65 18.95 21.70
N ARG A 53 22.60 18.22 22.82
CA ARG A 53 22.40 16.77 22.80
C ARG A 53 21.02 16.44 22.19
N PRO A 54 20.92 15.35 21.42
CA PRO A 54 19.64 14.94 20.85
C PRO A 54 18.69 14.44 21.93
N THR A 55 17.41 14.69 21.72
CA THR A 55 16.35 14.24 22.63
C THR A 55 16.08 12.76 22.42
N PRO A 56 16.06 11.95 23.49
CA PRO A 56 15.75 10.53 23.36
C PRO A 56 14.31 10.34 22.85
N PHE A 57 14.10 9.29 22.06
CA PHE A 57 12.78 9.02 21.50
C PHE A 57 11.73 8.74 22.57
N GLY A 58 10.55 9.34 22.41
CA GLY A 58 9.38 8.96 23.18
C GLY A 58 8.93 7.53 22.84
N MET A 59 8.26 6.86 23.79
CA MET A 59 7.80 5.47 23.61
C MET A 59 6.96 5.27 22.33
N LYS A 60 6.03 6.19 22.05
CA LYS A 60 5.17 6.12 20.86
C LYS A 60 5.92 6.38 19.56
N GLN A 61 6.88 7.31 19.56
CA GLN A 61 7.73 7.59 18.40
C GLN A 61 8.59 6.37 18.06
N LYS A 62 9.23 5.76 19.07
CA LYS A 62 9.98 4.50 18.91
C LYS A 62 9.09 3.38 18.35
N ARG A 63 7.89 3.19 18.92
CA ARG A 63 6.94 2.18 18.43
C ARG A 63 6.56 2.41 16.97
N LYS A 64 6.26 3.66 16.60
CA LYS A 64 5.91 4.04 15.21
C LYS A 64 7.06 3.73 14.26
N LEU A 65 8.30 4.06 14.65
CA LEU A 65 9.50 3.81 13.85
C LEU A 65 9.72 2.31 13.60
N LEU A 66 9.62 1.48 14.65
CA LEU A 66 9.77 0.04 14.53
C LEU A 66 8.69 -0.57 13.63
N LEU A 67 7.44 -0.14 13.79
CA LEU A 67 6.33 -0.60 12.95
C LEU A 67 6.54 -0.23 11.47
N GLN A 68 6.99 0.99 11.19
CA GLN A 68 7.29 1.41 9.81
C GLN A 68 8.43 0.60 9.20
N ARG A 69 9.43 0.22 10.00
CA ARG A 69 10.50 -0.68 9.57
C ARG A 69 9.96 -2.07 9.20
N GLU A 70 9.03 -2.61 9.99
CA GLU A 70 8.39 -3.90 9.71
C GLU A 70 7.58 -3.86 8.42
N TYR A 71 6.79 -2.79 8.21
CA TYR A 71 6.07 -2.60 6.95
C TYR A 71 7.00 -2.50 5.75
N ALA A 72 8.07 -1.71 5.85
CA ALA A 72 9.05 -1.59 4.78
C ALA A 72 9.68 -2.94 4.43
N LYS A 73 10.07 -3.73 5.45
CA LYS A 73 10.59 -5.08 5.25
C LYS A 73 9.60 -5.97 4.50
N LYS A 74 8.32 -5.93 4.90
CA LYS A 74 7.29 -6.78 4.29
C LYS A 74 6.98 -6.38 2.85
N ILE A 75 6.98 -5.07 2.56
CA ILE A 75 6.79 -4.56 1.19
C ILE A 75 7.89 -5.12 0.27
N VAL A 76 9.15 -5.01 0.68
CA VAL A 76 10.28 -5.53 -0.11
C VAL A 76 10.16 -7.03 -0.35
N GLU A 77 9.90 -7.81 0.70
CA GLU A 77 9.73 -9.28 0.60
C GLU A 77 8.61 -9.68 -0.37
N LEU A 78 7.48 -8.98 -0.33
CA LEU A 78 6.34 -9.26 -1.22
C LEU A 78 6.64 -8.84 -2.66
N SER A 79 7.32 -7.73 -2.87
CA SER A 79 7.76 -7.30 -4.20
C SER A 79 8.73 -8.30 -4.83
N GLU A 80 9.73 -8.77 -4.09
CA GLU A 80 10.67 -9.78 -4.57
C GLU A 80 9.96 -11.09 -4.92
N SER A 81 9.04 -11.53 -4.07
CA SER A 81 8.24 -12.74 -4.32
C SER A 81 7.40 -12.62 -5.61
N LEU A 82 6.85 -11.44 -5.88
CA LEU A 82 6.07 -11.18 -7.08
C LEU A 82 6.94 -11.22 -8.33
N ASP A 83 8.14 -10.62 -8.28
CA ASP A 83 9.08 -10.63 -9.40
C ASP A 83 9.53 -12.06 -9.74
N ILE A 84 9.85 -12.86 -8.72
CA ILE A 84 10.19 -14.28 -8.89
C ILE A 84 9.03 -15.04 -9.54
N ALA A 85 7.80 -14.85 -9.06
CA ALA A 85 6.63 -15.51 -9.61
C ALA A 85 6.40 -15.15 -11.10
N LYS A 86 6.62 -13.89 -11.45
CA LYS A 86 6.52 -13.41 -12.84
C LYS A 86 7.57 -14.06 -13.74
N GLU A 87 8.82 -14.15 -13.31
CA GLU A 87 9.87 -14.82 -14.07
C GLU A 87 9.59 -16.30 -14.28
N GLN A 88 9.15 -17.00 -13.22
CA GLN A 88 8.81 -18.41 -13.29
C GLN A 88 7.65 -18.66 -14.25
N TYR A 89 6.63 -17.80 -14.22
CA TYR A 89 5.51 -17.87 -15.15
C TYR A 89 5.97 -17.67 -16.60
N ALA A 90 6.78 -16.65 -16.87
CA ALA A 90 7.32 -16.41 -18.21
C ALA A 90 8.15 -17.61 -18.72
N LYS A 91 9.00 -18.19 -17.87
CA LYS A 91 9.77 -19.41 -18.19
C LYS A 91 8.85 -20.60 -18.48
N LYS A 92 7.75 -20.76 -17.74
CA LYS A 92 6.79 -21.84 -17.94
C LYS A 92 6.07 -21.69 -19.29
N VAL A 93 5.61 -20.49 -19.63
CA VAL A 93 4.96 -20.21 -20.91
C VAL A 93 5.94 -20.43 -22.07
N GLY A 94 7.16 -19.91 -21.98
CA GLY A 94 8.19 -20.12 -23.01
C GLY A 94 8.48 -21.59 -23.26
N LYS A 95 8.63 -22.40 -22.20
CA LYS A 95 8.81 -23.86 -22.32
C LYS A 95 7.65 -24.54 -23.05
N THR A 96 6.40 -24.17 -22.76
CA THR A 96 5.26 -24.75 -23.46
C THR A 96 5.25 -24.41 -24.95
N GLU A 97 5.68 -23.21 -25.33
CA GLU A 97 5.81 -22.82 -26.74
C GLU A 97 6.96 -23.56 -27.45
N GLU A 98 8.11 -23.71 -26.77
CA GLU A 98 9.25 -24.49 -27.26
C GLU A 98 8.89 -25.96 -27.46
N GLU A 99 8.19 -26.58 -26.51
CA GLU A 99 7.70 -27.96 -26.62
C GLU A 99 6.74 -28.12 -27.80
N LEU A 100 5.80 -27.19 -27.99
CA LEU A 100 4.89 -27.21 -29.14
C LEU A 100 5.64 -27.08 -30.47
N LYS A 101 6.60 -26.16 -30.57
CA LYS A 101 7.46 -26.01 -31.76
C LYS A 101 8.25 -27.29 -32.03
N TYR A 102 8.87 -27.86 -31.00
CA TYR A 102 9.62 -29.10 -31.10
C TYR A 102 8.75 -30.27 -31.61
N VAL A 103 7.54 -30.41 -31.08
CA VAL A 103 6.58 -31.43 -31.52
C VAL A 103 6.19 -31.19 -32.99
N LEU A 104 5.92 -29.94 -33.39
CA LEU A 104 5.57 -29.60 -34.77
C LEU A 104 6.71 -29.88 -35.76
N GLU A 105 7.96 -29.54 -35.41
CA GLU A 105 9.14 -29.79 -36.24
C GLU A 105 9.41 -31.29 -36.42
N ARG A 106 9.11 -32.10 -35.40
CA ARG A 106 9.22 -33.56 -35.47
C ARG A 106 8.07 -34.24 -36.20
N LYS A 107 6.96 -33.56 -36.50
CA LYS A 107 5.86 -34.18 -37.23
C LYS A 107 6.33 -34.59 -38.63
N LEU A 108 6.06 -35.84 -38.98
CA LEU A 108 6.31 -36.35 -40.33
C LEU A 108 5.50 -35.55 -41.35
N LYS A 109 6.07 -35.37 -42.55
CA LYS A 109 5.35 -34.72 -43.66
C LYS A 109 4.09 -35.53 -44.00
N PRO A 110 2.95 -34.86 -44.23
CA PRO A 110 1.73 -35.56 -44.62
C PRO A 110 1.94 -36.28 -45.96
N LYS A 111 1.37 -37.48 -46.09
CA LYS A 111 1.39 -38.26 -47.35
C LYS A 111 0.15 -37.92 -48.19
N GLY A 112 0.31 -37.88 -49.52
CA GLY A 112 -0.75 -37.61 -50.50
C GLY A 112 -0.45 -36.39 -51.39
N ASN A 113 -0.98 -36.39 -52.62
CA ASN A 113 -0.88 -35.24 -53.54
C ASN A 113 -1.74 -34.08 -53.00
N LYS A 114 -1.14 -32.88 -52.91
CA LYS A 114 -1.84 -31.64 -52.50
C LYS A 114 -2.77 -31.05 -53.57
N ASN A 115 -2.89 -31.70 -54.73
CA ASN A 115 -3.70 -31.22 -55.84
C ASN A 115 -5.07 -31.92 -55.84
N ILE A 116 -6.06 -31.26 -55.23
CA ILE A 116 -7.49 -31.32 -55.59
C ILE A 116 -7.97 -29.87 -55.54
#